data_AF-A0A1F3VM90-F1
#
_entry.id   AF-A0A1F3VM90-F1
#
_cell.length_a   1.000
_cell.length_b   1.000
_cell.length_c   1.000
_cell.angle_alpha   90.00
_cell.angle_beta   90.00
_cell.angle_gamma   90.00
#
_symmetry.space_group_name_H-M   'P 1'
#
loop_
_entity.id
_entity.type
_entity.pdbx_description
1 polymer ?
#
loop_
_entity_poly.entity_id
_entity_poly.type
_entity_poly.pdbx_seq_one_letter_code
_entity_poly.pdbx_strand_id
1 'polypeptide(L)'
;MSLLLLSACAQSTFDFDYDNIVANFDLEKIVHIKVDSYFNQDFTYSSKKIYVFPNNASLSIDNPWFKYYADFIYAAFSEKGFTRATSPQKAEIGILLDFYVSHPIEQTRSFTRQTDDGTRELLAYNQKSNPYDLPIVKERDGIREVFNYHTNTITSYLFKRYVTIEGIDLIKYKESDGLMEDNSILKMTFESIGQSNDLNKIFPILIASGKRFIGQTLERPVWRKMNFNSKELRDMVAFIQANNLFQDSTKFENLLDERYYMIPPTSRPRRLRLHEIPVYKAF
;
A
#
# COMPACT_ATOMS: atom_id res chain seq x y z
N MET A 1 -22.99 3.94 49.07
CA MET A 1 -23.33 3.06 47.95
C MET A 1 -22.43 3.44 46.78
N SER A 2 -21.38 2.65 46.56
CA SER A 2 -20.36 2.88 45.53
C SER A 2 -20.85 2.33 44.19
N LEU A 3 -20.86 3.17 43.14
CA LEU A 3 -21.10 2.74 41.76
C LEU A 3 -19.77 2.30 41.14
N LEU A 4 -19.62 1.00 40.89
CA LEU A 4 -18.55 0.42 40.09
C LEU A 4 -18.94 0.52 38.60
N LEU A 5 -18.26 1.39 37.85
CA LEU A 5 -18.31 1.42 36.39
C LEU A 5 -17.27 0.44 35.85
N LEU A 6 -17.72 -0.77 35.51
CA LEU A 6 -16.95 -1.73 34.72
C LEU A 6 -17.00 -1.31 33.24
N SER A 7 -15.93 -0.67 32.77
CA SER A 7 -15.68 -0.45 31.35
C SER A 7 -15.22 -1.76 30.71
N ALA A 8 -16.13 -2.47 30.03
CA ALA A 8 -15.77 -3.57 29.15
C ALA A 8 -15.12 -3.01 27.87
N CYS A 9 -13.80 -3.10 27.80
CA CYS A 9 -13.05 -2.82 26.57
C CYS A 9 -13.27 -3.99 25.61
N ALA A 10 -14.21 -3.86 24.67
CA ALA A 10 -14.38 -4.81 23.59
C ALA A 10 -13.20 -4.68 22.62
N GLN A 11 -12.19 -5.54 22.77
CA GLN A 11 -11.22 -5.80 21.71
C GLN A 11 -11.99 -6.46 20.55
N SER A 12 -12.37 -5.66 19.56
CA SER A 12 -12.85 -6.20 18.29
C SER A 12 -11.66 -6.85 17.57
N THR A 13 -11.43 -8.14 17.81
CA THR A 13 -10.70 -8.98 16.86
C THR A 13 -11.61 -9.16 15.66
N PHE A 14 -11.58 -8.20 14.75
CA PHE A 14 -12.25 -8.32 13.47
C PHE A 14 -11.41 -9.27 12.62
N ASP A 15 -11.86 -10.52 12.57
CA ASP A 15 -11.28 -11.57 11.73
C ASP A 15 -11.23 -11.08 10.29
N PHE A 16 -10.04 -11.20 9.70
CA PHE A 16 -9.80 -10.95 8.30
C PHE A 16 -10.69 -11.91 7.50
N ASP A 17 -11.74 -11.42 6.83
CA ASP A 17 -12.43 -12.20 5.81
C ASP A 17 -11.53 -12.25 4.55
N TYR A 18 -10.50 -13.08 4.67
CA TYR A 18 -9.52 -13.39 3.63
C TYR A 18 -10.19 -14.05 2.43
N ASP A 19 -11.34 -14.69 2.64
CA ASP A 19 -12.00 -15.54 1.66
C ASP A 19 -12.79 -14.74 0.62
N ASN A 20 -13.35 -13.57 1.00
CA ASN A 20 -14.01 -12.66 0.05
C ASN A 20 -13.04 -11.79 -0.77
N ILE A 21 -11.82 -11.55 -0.29
CA ILE A 21 -10.85 -10.69 -0.99
C ILE A 21 -10.21 -11.48 -2.13
N VAL A 22 -9.88 -12.76 -1.97
CA VAL A 22 -8.94 -13.42 -2.88
C VAL A 22 -9.61 -14.08 -4.10
N ALA A 23 -10.93 -14.01 -4.25
CA ALA A 23 -11.64 -14.67 -5.36
C ALA A 23 -11.46 -13.99 -6.75
N ASN A 24 -11.05 -12.71 -6.83
CA ASN A 24 -11.05 -11.94 -8.10
C ASN A 24 -9.72 -11.25 -8.49
N PHE A 25 -8.59 -11.59 -7.88
CA PHE A 25 -7.36 -10.81 -8.04
C PHE A 25 -6.45 -11.31 -9.17
N ASP A 26 -6.60 -10.69 -10.34
CA ASP A 26 -5.54 -10.10 -11.21
C ASP A 26 -5.99 -9.93 -12.68
N LEU A 27 -7.27 -10.17 -12.98
CA LEU A 27 -7.93 -9.69 -14.21
C LEU A 27 -8.71 -8.39 -13.99
N GLU A 28 -9.04 -8.04 -12.75
CA GLU A 28 -9.73 -6.77 -12.44
C GLU A 28 -8.72 -5.65 -12.23
N LYS A 29 -8.98 -4.50 -12.89
CA LYS A 29 -8.28 -3.21 -12.74
C LYS A 29 -8.42 -2.60 -11.33
N ILE A 30 -8.54 -3.41 -10.28
CA ILE A 30 -8.96 -3.00 -8.95
C ILE A 30 -7.98 -3.48 -7.88
N VAL A 31 -7.59 -2.57 -6.99
CA VAL A 31 -6.66 -2.81 -5.89
C VAL A 31 -7.36 -2.49 -4.58
N HIS A 32 -7.25 -3.40 -3.62
CA HIS A 32 -7.73 -3.18 -2.25
C HIS A 32 -6.58 -2.67 -1.40
N ILE A 33 -6.82 -1.55 -0.73
CA ILE A 33 -5.80 -0.77 -0.04
C ILE A 33 -6.32 -0.41 1.34
N LYS A 34 -5.56 -0.77 2.37
CA LYS A 34 -5.77 -0.27 3.72
C LYS A 34 -4.95 1.01 3.89
N VAL A 35 -5.60 2.07 4.35
CA VAL A 35 -4.97 3.35 4.62
C VAL A 35 -5.12 3.65 6.09
N ASP A 36 -4.01 3.93 6.75
CA ASP A 36 -3.98 4.48 8.11
C ASP A 36 -3.32 5.86 8.07
N SER A 37 -3.77 6.78 8.92
CA SER A 37 -3.31 8.16 8.91
C SER A 37 -3.38 8.77 10.30
N TYR A 38 -2.29 9.39 10.70
CA TYR A 38 -2.14 10.18 11.91
C TYR A 38 -1.65 11.57 11.54
N PHE A 39 -2.21 12.59 12.19
CA PHE A 39 -1.79 13.97 12.08
C PHE A 39 -1.74 14.61 13.47
N ASN A 40 -0.64 15.30 13.78
CA ASN A 40 -0.49 16.09 14.98
C ASN A 40 -1.30 17.39 14.82
N GLN A 41 -2.44 17.47 15.52
CA GLN A 41 -3.36 18.60 15.42
C GLN A 41 -2.79 19.91 15.99
N ASP A 42 -1.78 19.83 16.86
CA ASP A 42 -1.12 21.00 17.44
C ASP A 42 -0.08 21.62 16.49
N PHE A 43 0.23 20.94 15.38
CA PHE A 43 1.17 21.46 14.41
C PHE A 43 0.56 22.57 13.54
N THR A 44 1.23 23.73 13.52
CA THR A 44 0.83 24.88 12.70
C THR A 44 1.85 25.14 11.59
N TYR A 45 1.34 25.33 10.37
CA TYR A 45 2.17 25.63 9.21
C TYR A 45 2.47 27.13 9.10
N SER A 46 3.73 27.49 8.92
CA SER A 46 4.18 28.83 8.57
C SER A 46 4.21 29.06 7.05
N SER A 47 4.58 28.05 6.25
CA SER A 47 4.81 28.18 4.80
C SER A 47 4.32 26.99 3.96
N LYS A 48 4.00 25.85 4.57
CA LYS A 48 3.58 24.60 3.89
C LYS A 48 4.57 24.13 2.81
N LYS A 49 5.86 24.45 2.97
CA LYS A 49 6.91 24.00 2.05
C LYS A 49 7.42 22.63 2.44
N ILE A 50 7.28 21.67 1.54
CA ILE A 50 7.68 20.27 1.76
C ILE A 50 8.89 19.87 0.92
N TYR A 51 9.71 18.98 1.45
CA TYR A 51 10.77 18.29 0.72
C TYR A 51 10.74 16.79 1.02
N VAL A 52 10.77 15.96 -0.03
CA VAL A 52 10.63 14.50 0.12
C VAL A 52 12.02 13.87 0.20
N PHE A 53 12.25 13.04 1.22
CA PHE A 53 13.50 12.33 1.47
C PHE A 53 13.27 10.81 1.43
N PRO A 54 14.26 10.01 1.00
CA PRO A 54 14.20 8.57 1.16
C PRO A 54 14.35 8.20 2.65
N ASN A 55 13.51 7.29 3.14
CA ASN A 55 13.58 6.77 4.51
C ASN A 55 14.34 5.43 4.60
N ASN A 56 15.12 5.10 3.56
CA ASN A 56 15.78 3.82 3.38
C ASN A 56 17.20 4.06 2.83
N ALA A 57 18.19 3.41 3.44
CA ALA A 57 19.61 3.49 3.06
C ALA A 57 19.91 3.08 1.62
N SER A 58 19.09 2.18 1.10
CA SER A 58 19.22 1.62 -0.23
C SER A 58 18.68 2.56 -1.31
N LEU A 59 18.04 3.66 -0.93
CA LEU A 59 17.45 4.64 -1.85
C LEU A 59 18.22 5.97 -1.76
N SER A 60 18.88 6.33 -2.85
CA SER A 60 19.46 7.67 -3.01
C SER A 60 18.39 8.67 -3.45
N ILE A 61 18.52 9.93 -3.03
CA ILE A 61 17.68 11.03 -3.51
C ILE A 61 17.81 11.26 -5.02
N ASP A 62 18.96 10.88 -5.58
CA ASP A 62 19.23 10.97 -7.01
C ASP A 62 18.72 9.78 -7.82
N ASN A 63 18.20 8.76 -7.15
CA ASN A 63 17.63 7.59 -7.81
C ASN A 63 16.41 8.02 -8.65
N PRO A 64 16.37 7.70 -9.97
CA PRO A 64 15.25 8.06 -10.84
C PRO A 64 13.89 7.53 -10.35
N TRP A 65 13.87 6.35 -9.73
CA TRP A 65 12.65 5.76 -9.16
C TRP A 65 12.17 6.52 -7.93
N PHE A 66 13.09 6.92 -7.07
CA PHE A 66 12.74 7.76 -5.92
C PHE A 66 12.16 9.09 -6.39
N LYS A 67 12.80 9.77 -7.36
CA LYS A 67 12.29 11.03 -7.94
C LYS A 67 10.89 10.84 -8.51
N TYR A 68 10.69 9.79 -9.31
CA TYR A 68 9.39 9.42 -9.87
C TYR A 68 8.30 9.23 -8.79
N TYR A 69 8.60 8.50 -7.71
CA TYR A 69 7.65 8.30 -6.61
C TYR A 69 7.42 9.57 -5.77
N ALA A 70 8.46 10.37 -5.56
CA ALA A 70 8.36 11.64 -4.85
C ALA A 70 7.41 12.62 -5.57
N ASP A 71 7.33 12.60 -6.89
CA ASP A 71 6.42 13.47 -7.64
C ASP A 71 4.94 13.16 -7.36
N PHE A 72 4.58 11.89 -7.10
CA PHE A 72 3.23 11.55 -6.63
C PHE A 72 2.95 12.06 -5.22
N ILE A 73 3.97 12.07 -4.34
CA ILE A 73 3.84 12.67 -3.01
C ILE A 73 3.61 14.18 -3.15
N TYR A 74 4.41 14.87 -3.96
CA TYR A 74 4.22 16.29 -4.22
C TYR A 74 2.84 16.61 -4.79
N ALA A 75 2.35 15.80 -5.74
CA ALA A 75 1.00 15.95 -6.30
C ALA A 75 -0.11 15.72 -5.27
N ALA A 76 0.04 14.73 -4.39
CA ALA A 76 -0.95 14.48 -3.34
C ALA A 76 -1.01 15.61 -2.31
N PHE A 77 0.16 16.17 -1.94
CA PHE A 77 0.25 17.29 -1.00
C PHE A 77 -0.14 18.63 -1.63
N SER A 78 0.08 18.86 -2.92
CA SER A 78 -0.31 20.11 -3.58
C SER A 78 -1.82 20.36 -3.55
N GLU A 79 -2.64 19.32 -3.63
CA GLU A 79 -4.10 19.40 -3.47
C GLU A 79 -4.52 19.93 -2.09
N LYS A 80 -3.63 19.87 -1.08
CA LYS A 80 -3.84 20.42 0.27
C LYS A 80 -3.17 21.79 0.48
N GLY A 81 -2.67 22.40 -0.60
CA GLY A 81 -2.04 23.71 -0.60
C GLY A 81 -0.58 23.71 -0.16
N PHE A 82 0.10 22.56 -0.19
CA PHE A 82 1.53 22.49 0.04
C PHE A 82 2.30 22.79 -1.24
N THR A 83 3.52 23.28 -1.08
CA THR A 83 4.41 23.59 -2.21
C THR A 83 5.74 22.86 -2.07
N ARG A 84 6.32 22.47 -3.21
CA ARG A 84 7.64 21.83 -3.25
C ARG A 84 8.73 22.86 -2.92
N ALA A 85 9.54 22.57 -1.91
CA ALA A 85 10.75 23.34 -1.64
C ALA A 85 11.83 23.05 -2.70
N THR A 86 12.58 24.07 -3.12
CA THR A 86 13.67 23.89 -4.11
C THR A 86 14.90 23.21 -3.51
N SER A 87 15.02 23.22 -2.18
CA SER A 87 16.11 22.59 -1.46
C SER A 87 15.64 22.16 -0.07
N PRO A 88 16.32 21.18 0.56
CA PRO A 88 16.04 20.76 1.92
C PRO A 88 16.02 21.93 2.92
N GLN A 89 16.92 22.91 2.77
CA GLN A 89 17.06 24.04 3.70
C GLN A 89 15.88 25.00 3.68
N LYS A 90 15.18 25.10 2.54
CA LYS A 90 14.00 25.96 2.36
C LYS A 90 12.69 25.25 2.69
N ALA A 91 12.75 23.99 3.10
CA ALA A 91 11.59 23.22 3.51
C ALA A 91 11.31 23.43 4.99
N GLU A 92 10.03 23.52 5.30
CA GLU A 92 9.52 23.52 6.66
C GLU A 92 9.24 22.08 7.13
N ILE A 93 8.81 21.23 6.20
CA ILE A 93 8.44 19.85 6.48
C ILE A 93 9.27 18.91 5.63
N GLY A 94 9.86 17.92 6.28
CA GLY A 94 10.51 16.81 5.63
C GLY A 94 9.54 15.67 5.50
N ILE A 95 9.33 15.16 4.30
CA ILE A 95 8.48 14.00 4.05
C ILE A 95 9.37 12.80 3.80
N LEU A 96 9.49 11.92 4.78
CA LEU A 96 10.20 10.66 4.68
C LEU A 96 9.32 9.65 3.95
N LEU A 97 9.82 9.15 2.82
CA LEU A 97 9.14 8.17 1.99
C LEU A 97 9.86 6.82 2.11
N ASP A 98 9.11 5.80 2.51
CA ASP A 98 9.51 4.39 2.43
C ASP A 98 8.51 3.61 1.59
N PHE A 99 9.00 2.63 0.84
CA PHE A 99 8.16 1.73 0.06
C PHE A 99 8.82 0.35 -0.05
N TYR A 100 7.98 -0.68 -0.03
CA TYR A 100 8.44 -2.07 -0.03
C TYR A 100 7.41 -3.00 -0.66
N VAL A 101 7.91 -4.01 -1.39
CA VAL A 101 7.13 -5.13 -1.90
C VAL A 101 7.74 -6.40 -1.31
N SER A 102 6.91 -7.27 -0.74
CA SER A 102 7.38 -8.51 -0.13
C SER A 102 7.91 -9.48 -1.18
N HIS A 103 8.64 -10.50 -0.72
CA HIS A 103 8.78 -11.73 -1.47
C HIS A 103 7.40 -12.32 -1.81
N PRO A 104 7.28 -13.07 -2.92
CA PRO A 104 6.03 -13.72 -3.28
C PRO A 104 5.62 -14.72 -2.20
N ILE A 105 4.33 -14.76 -1.91
CA ILE A 105 3.69 -15.74 -1.05
C ILE A 105 2.93 -16.69 -1.97
N GLU A 106 3.31 -17.97 -1.95
CA GLU A 106 2.59 -19.00 -2.70
C GLU A 106 1.23 -19.26 -2.08
N GLN A 107 0.20 -19.26 -2.92
CA GLN A 107 -1.15 -19.65 -2.56
C GLN A 107 -1.62 -20.72 -3.54
N THR A 108 -1.92 -21.89 -3.01
CA THR A 108 -2.41 -23.02 -3.79
C THR A 108 -3.89 -23.22 -3.51
N ARG A 109 -4.70 -23.27 -4.56
CA ARG A 109 -6.13 -23.54 -4.52
C ARG A 109 -6.40 -24.82 -5.28
N SER A 110 -7.16 -25.73 -4.68
CA SER A 110 -7.64 -26.92 -5.38
C SER A 110 -9.13 -26.79 -5.62
N PHE A 111 -9.62 -27.23 -6.77
CA PHE A 111 -11.05 -27.30 -7.06
C PHE A 111 -11.37 -28.62 -7.74
N THR A 112 -12.57 -29.13 -7.49
CA THR A 112 -12.97 -30.43 -8.00
C THR A 112 -14.04 -30.24 -9.08
N ARG A 113 -13.80 -30.81 -10.25
CA ARG A 113 -14.73 -30.82 -11.38
C ARG A 113 -15.32 -32.21 -11.55
N GLN A 114 -16.64 -32.34 -11.40
CA GLN A 114 -17.38 -33.57 -11.72
C GLN A 114 -17.59 -33.68 -13.23
N THR A 115 -17.51 -34.89 -13.79
CA THR A 115 -17.53 -35.11 -15.25
C THR A 115 -18.69 -35.93 -15.79
N ASP A 116 -19.50 -36.57 -14.96
CA ASP A 116 -20.66 -37.32 -15.42
C ASP A 116 -21.93 -36.49 -15.26
N ASP A 117 -22.68 -36.33 -16.36
CA ASP A 117 -24.06 -35.82 -16.51
C ASP A 117 -24.38 -34.31 -16.38
N GLY A 118 -23.46 -33.46 -15.95
CA GLY A 118 -23.67 -32.01 -16.00
C GLY A 118 -22.57 -31.23 -15.33
N THR A 119 -21.95 -30.30 -16.05
CA THR A 119 -20.87 -29.46 -15.53
C THR A 119 -21.35 -28.64 -14.33
N ARG A 120 -20.90 -29.00 -13.12
CA ARG A 120 -20.98 -28.15 -11.93
C ARG A 120 -19.57 -27.98 -11.37
N GLU A 121 -19.13 -26.72 -11.27
CA GLU A 121 -17.89 -26.35 -10.59
C GLU A 121 -18.15 -26.34 -9.09
N LEU A 122 -17.41 -27.15 -8.33
CA LEU A 122 -17.45 -27.15 -6.87
C LEU A 122 -16.11 -26.58 -6.37
N LEU A 123 -16.16 -25.35 -5.85
CA LEU A 123 -15.03 -24.69 -5.20
C LEU A 123 -14.83 -25.30 -3.80
N ALA A 124 -13.77 -26.09 -3.62
CA ALA A 124 -13.37 -26.62 -2.32
C ALA A 124 -12.15 -25.86 -1.80
N TYR A 125 -12.33 -24.99 -0.81
CA TYR A 125 -11.22 -24.27 -0.19
C TYR A 125 -10.49 -25.17 0.81
N ASN A 126 -9.48 -25.91 0.35
CA ASN A 126 -8.70 -26.76 1.23
C ASN A 126 -7.36 -26.09 1.58
N GLN A 127 -7.28 -25.51 2.79
CA GLN A 127 -6.00 -25.33 3.46
C GLN A 127 -5.53 -26.72 3.93
N LYS A 128 -4.66 -27.36 3.14
CA LYS A 128 -4.05 -28.68 3.43
C LYS A 128 -5.07 -29.82 3.68
N SER A 129 -5.67 -30.36 2.62
CA SER A 129 -6.27 -31.70 2.67
C SER A 129 -5.32 -32.73 2.04
N ASN A 130 -5.30 -33.95 2.58
CA ASN A 130 -4.56 -35.07 2.03
C ASN A 130 -5.11 -35.39 0.62
N PRO A 131 -4.29 -35.56 -0.43
CA PRO A 131 -4.77 -35.80 -1.80
C PRO A 131 -5.54 -37.12 -2.00
N TYR A 132 -5.64 -37.95 -0.96
CA TYR A 132 -6.35 -39.24 -0.97
C TYR A 132 -7.75 -39.19 -0.34
N ASP A 133 -8.16 -38.07 0.24
CA ASP A 133 -9.52 -37.94 0.79
C ASP A 133 -10.52 -37.75 -0.35
N LEU A 134 -11.50 -38.66 -0.47
CA LEU A 134 -12.60 -38.53 -1.43
C LEU A 134 -13.43 -37.27 -1.08
N PRO A 135 -13.75 -36.39 -2.04
CA PRO A 135 -14.60 -35.24 -1.79
C PRO A 135 -16.04 -35.70 -1.49
N ILE A 136 -16.49 -35.48 -0.27
CA ILE A 136 -17.88 -35.74 0.15
C ILE A 136 -18.74 -34.53 -0.21
N VAL A 137 -19.71 -34.69 -1.11
CA VAL A 137 -20.69 -33.65 -1.44
C VAL A 137 -21.97 -33.90 -0.65
N LYS A 138 -22.41 -32.90 0.13
CA LYS A 138 -23.75 -32.89 0.75
C LYS A 138 -24.71 -32.17 -0.19
N GLU A 139 -25.66 -32.89 -0.76
CA GLU A 139 -26.79 -32.28 -1.47
C GLU A 139 -28.03 -32.21 -0.56
N ARG A 140 -29.01 -31.40 -0.96
CA ARG A 140 -30.26 -31.15 -0.21
C ARG A 140 -31.06 -32.44 0.07
N ASP A 141 -30.86 -33.46 -0.75
CA ASP A 141 -31.63 -34.72 -0.75
C ASP A 141 -30.79 -35.96 -0.33
N GLY A 142 -29.56 -35.79 0.17
CA GLY A 142 -28.74 -36.89 0.68
C GLY A 142 -27.24 -36.77 0.40
N ILE A 143 -26.46 -37.75 0.87
CA ILE A 143 -25.03 -37.91 0.58
C ILE A 143 -24.93 -38.86 -0.63
N ARG A 144 -24.39 -38.40 -1.76
CA ARG A 144 -24.09 -39.24 -2.92
C ARG A 144 -22.57 -39.32 -3.08
N GLU A 145 -22.04 -40.54 -3.20
CA GLU A 145 -20.64 -40.75 -3.56
C GLU A 145 -20.43 -40.34 -5.02
N VAL A 146 -19.43 -39.50 -5.27
CA VAL A 146 -19.07 -39.02 -6.61
C VAL A 146 -17.93 -39.90 -7.12
N PHE A 147 -18.21 -40.72 -8.14
CA PHE A 147 -17.24 -41.70 -8.64
C PHE A 147 -16.29 -41.15 -9.73
N ASN A 148 -16.63 -40.02 -10.37
CA ASN A 148 -15.82 -39.40 -11.44
C ASN A 148 -15.59 -37.91 -11.19
N TYR A 149 -14.42 -37.57 -10.66
CA TYR A 149 -14.00 -36.21 -10.41
C TYR A 149 -12.53 -35.97 -10.80
N HIS A 150 -12.24 -34.75 -11.27
CA HIS A 150 -10.87 -34.26 -11.43
C HIS A 150 -10.61 -33.17 -10.40
N THR A 151 -9.60 -33.38 -9.54
CA THR A 151 -9.04 -32.31 -8.73
C THR A 151 -8.04 -31.54 -9.57
N ASN A 152 -8.32 -30.27 -9.79
CA ASN A 152 -7.40 -29.32 -10.40
C ASN A 152 -6.79 -28.46 -9.31
N THR A 153 -5.55 -28.03 -9.52
CA THR A 153 -4.84 -27.15 -8.59
C THR A 153 -4.31 -25.95 -9.34
N ILE A 154 -4.55 -24.76 -8.80
CA ILE A 154 -3.99 -23.49 -9.27
C ILE A 154 -3.08 -22.94 -8.18
N THR A 155 -1.82 -22.71 -8.53
CA THR A 155 -0.87 -21.99 -7.67
C THR A 155 -0.75 -20.55 -8.17
N SER A 156 -0.90 -19.60 -7.27
CA SER A 156 -0.77 -18.17 -7.51
C SER A 156 0.25 -17.56 -6.56
N TYR A 157 0.86 -16.45 -6.95
CA TYR A 157 1.84 -15.73 -6.13
C TYR A 157 1.25 -14.40 -5.68
N LEU A 158 1.25 -14.13 -4.39
CA LEU A 158 0.76 -12.88 -3.80
C LEU A 158 1.91 -12.05 -3.23
N PHE A 159 1.85 -10.73 -3.46
CA PHE A 159 2.82 -9.77 -2.97
C PHE A 159 2.13 -8.82 -2.00
N LYS A 160 2.70 -8.68 -0.79
CA LYS A 160 2.31 -7.62 0.15
C LYS A 160 3.08 -6.35 -0.19
N ARG A 161 2.39 -5.23 -0.27
CA ARG A 161 2.94 -3.95 -0.72
C ARG A 161 2.68 -2.92 0.36
N TYR A 162 3.73 -2.16 0.70
CA TYR A 162 3.72 -1.20 1.80
C TYR A 162 4.28 0.13 1.31
N VAL A 163 3.62 1.23 1.66
CA VAL A 163 4.17 2.57 1.55
C VAL A 163 3.98 3.27 2.88
N THR A 164 5.02 3.94 3.36
CA THR A 164 4.96 4.79 4.55
C THR A 164 5.39 6.21 4.17
N ILE A 165 4.58 7.17 4.59
CA ILE A 165 4.86 8.59 4.49
C ILE A 165 4.92 9.13 5.91
N GLU A 166 6.03 9.72 6.31
CA GLU A 166 6.19 10.33 7.63
C GLU A 166 6.66 11.77 7.44
N GLY A 167 5.88 12.73 7.94
CA GLY A 167 6.24 14.14 7.91
C GLY A 167 6.88 14.55 9.22
N ILE A 168 8.00 15.25 9.13
CA ILE A 168 8.75 15.77 10.26
C ILE A 168 8.84 17.30 10.21
N ASP A 169 8.84 17.92 11.37
CA ASP A 169 9.11 19.35 11.52
C ASP A 169 10.61 19.62 11.34
N LEU A 170 11.00 20.22 10.21
CA LEU A 170 12.40 20.54 9.95
C LEU A 170 12.88 21.77 10.71
N ILE A 171 11.98 22.60 11.26
CA ILE A 171 12.36 23.73 12.10
C ILE A 171 12.76 23.18 13.47
N LYS A 172 11.86 22.45 14.13
CA LYS A 172 12.17 21.82 15.42
C LYS A 172 13.34 20.84 15.34
N TYR A 173 13.46 20.08 14.25
CA TYR A 173 14.59 19.17 14.06
C TYR A 173 15.95 19.89 14.04
N LYS A 174 16.01 21.10 13.48
CA LYS A 174 17.24 21.91 13.48
C LYS A 174 17.51 22.49 14.87
N GLU A 175 16.46 22.93 15.57
CA GLU A 175 16.58 23.49 16.92
C GLU A 175 16.98 22.44 17.96
N SER A 176 16.60 21.18 17.77
CA SER A 176 16.92 20.07 18.66
C SER A 176 18.28 19.41 18.41
N ASP A 177 19.15 20.01 17.59
CA ASP A 177 20.45 19.43 17.17
C ASP A 177 20.30 17.99 16.62
N GLY A 178 19.22 17.76 15.87
CA GLY A 178 18.92 16.45 15.28
C GLY A 178 18.35 15.40 16.24
N LEU A 179 18.03 15.77 17.50
CA LEU A 179 17.29 14.89 18.42
C LEU A 179 15.83 14.76 17.96
N MET A 180 15.35 13.52 17.96
CA MET A 180 14.15 13.11 17.20
C MET A 180 12.87 13.02 18.01
N GLU A 181 12.94 13.10 19.34
CA GLU A 181 11.76 12.87 20.18
C GLU A 181 10.70 13.94 19.84
N ASP A 182 9.54 13.47 19.36
CA ASP A 182 8.32 14.23 19.05
C ASP A 182 8.29 15.18 17.83
N ASN A 183 9.20 15.04 16.87
CA ASN A 183 9.17 15.87 15.65
C ASN A 183 8.22 15.35 14.54
N SER A 184 7.52 14.24 14.75
CA SER A 184 6.59 13.67 13.77
C SER A 184 5.29 14.47 13.72
N ILE A 185 5.02 15.10 12.58
CA ILE A 185 3.81 15.87 12.31
C ILE A 185 2.71 14.99 11.72
N LEU A 186 3.07 14.07 10.82
CA LEU A 186 2.10 13.21 10.16
C LEU A 186 2.71 11.84 9.89
N LYS A 187 1.86 10.82 9.90
CA LYS A 187 2.25 9.48 9.48
C LYS A 187 1.11 8.83 8.73
N MET A 188 1.38 8.36 7.54
CA MET A 188 0.43 7.60 6.72
C MET A 188 1.04 6.27 6.34
N THR A 189 0.24 5.21 6.43
CA THR A 189 0.65 3.88 5.96
C THR A 189 -0.37 3.34 4.99
N PHE A 190 0.12 2.70 3.93
CA PHE A 190 -0.66 2.10 2.87
C PHE A 190 -0.27 0.64 2.77
N GLU A 191 -1.24 -0.26 2.86
CA GLU A 191 -1.03 -1.69 2.76
C GLU A 191 -1.92 -2.29 1.67
N SER A 192 -1.38 -3.15 0.83
CA SER A 192 -2.14 -3.86 -0.20
C SER A 192 -1.57 -5.26 -0.45
N ILE A 193 -2.40 -6.17 -0.94
CA ILE A 193 -2.02 -7.53 -1.36
C ILE A 193 -2.59 -7.77 -2.78
N GLY A 194 -1.80 -8.35 -3.68
CA GLY A 194 -2.24 -8.75 -5.03
C GLY A 194 -1.14 -9.49 -5.79
N GLN A 195 -1.36 -9.92 -7.04
CA GLN A 195 -0.38 -10.78 -7.73
C GLN A 195 0.71 -10.01 -8.50
N SER A 196 0.51 -8.71 -8.78
CA SER A 196 1.59 -7.88 -9.33
C SER A 196 2.68 -7.51 -8.29
N ASN A 197 3.95 -7.62 -8.66
CA ASN A 197 5.08 -7.07 -7.92
C ASN A 197 5.57 -5.72 -8.47
N ASP A 198 4.92 -5.20 -9.51
CA ASP A 198 5.32 -3.97 -10.18
C ASP A 198 4.89 -2.76 -9.37
N LEU A 199 5.85 -2.23 -8.62
CA LEU A 199 5.63 -1.05 -7.80
C LEU A 199 5.33 0.19 -8.63
N ASN A 200 5.77 0.29 -9.89
CA ASN A 200 5.50 1.47 -10.71
C ASN A 200 4.01 1.62 -11.03
N LYS A 201 3.31 0.50 -11.19
CA LYS A 201 1.85 0.47 -11.36
C LYS A 201 1.14 0.69 -10.03
N ILE A 202 1.60 0.05 -8.96
CA ILE A 202 0.86 0.05 -7.69
C ILE A 202 1.11 1.31 -6.85
N PHE A 203 2.30 1.89 -6.87
CA PHE A 203 2.62 3.06 -6.05
C PHE A 203 1.67 4.25 -6.31
N PRO A 204 1.41 4.66 -7.57
CA PRO A 204 0.46 5.74 -7.84
C PRO A 204 -0.93 5.49 -7.26
N ILE A 205 -1.46 4.27 -7.38
CA ILE A 205 -2.80 3.96 -6.88
C ILE A 205 -2.84 3.92 -5.34
N LEU A 206 -1.76 3.49 -4.68
CA LEU A 206 -1.61 3.59 -3.22
C LEU A 206 -1.71 5.06 -2.78
N ILE A 207 -0.91 5.96 -3.37
CA ILE A 207 -0.93 7.38 -3.01
C ILE A 207 -2.30 8.01 -3.30
N ALA A 208 -2.86 7.76 -4.48
CA ALA A 208 -4.18 8.26 -4.86
C ALA A 208 -5.28 7.86 -3.86
N SER A 209 -5.17 6.65 -3.28
CA SER A 209 -6.18 6.12 -2.36
C SER A 209 -6.30 6.88 -1.04
N GLY A 210 -5.19 7.49 -0.59
CA GLY A 210 -5.12 8.17 0.70
C GLY A 210 -4.89 9.67 0.65
N LYS A 211 -4.66 10.27 -0.52
CA LYS A 211 -4.39 11.72 -0.65
C LYS A 211 -5.42 12.61 0.07
N ARG A 212 -6.68 12.18 0.12
CA ARG A 212 -7.75 12.91 0.83
C ARG A 212 -7.55 13.01 2.35
N PHE A 213 -6.83 12.07 2.94
CA PHE A 213 -6.54 11.96 4.38
C PHE A 213 -5.25 12.67 4.79
N ILE A 214 -4.52 13.29 3.86
CA ILE A 214 -3.37 14.14 4.21
C ILE A 214 -3.85 15.26 5.13
N GLY A 215 -3.23 15.37 6.31
CA GLY A 215 -3.61 16.31 7.36
C GLY A 215 -4.79 15.86 8.22
N GLN A 216 -5.15 14.58 8.20
CA GLN A 216 -6.26 14.03 8.99
C GLN A 216 -5.79 12.83 9.82
N THR A 217 -6.32 12.73 11.04
CA THR A 217 -6.19 11.54 11.89
C THR A 217 -7.40 10.65 11.67
N LEU A 218 -7.17 9.39 11.37
CA LEU A 218 -8.19 8.36 11.32
C LEU A 218 -8.25 7.66 12.68
N GLU A 219 -9.45 7.47 13.22
CA GLU A 219 -9.64 6.67 14.45
C GLU A 219 -9.28 5.20 14.24
N ARG A 220 -9.46 4.73 13.01
CA ARG A 220 -9.14 3.37 12.57
C ARG A 220 -8.74 3.35 11.10
N PRO A 221 -7.91 2.39 10.67
CA PRO A 221 -7.58 2.23 9.27
C PRO A 221 -8.83 2.07 8.39
N VAL A 222 -8.81 2.68 7.21
CA VAL A 222 -9.91 2.64 6.23
C VAL A 222 -9.51 1.77 5.05
N TRP A 223 -10.42 0.89 4.63
CA TRP A 223 -10.26 0.10 3.42
C TRP A 223 -10.82 0.82 2.20
N ARG A 224 -10.04 0.86 1.12
CA ARG A 224 -10.36 1.50 -0.15
C ARG A 224 -10.25 0.48 -1.27
N LYS A 225 -11.29 0.39 -2.09
CA LYS A 225 -11.27 -0.32 -3.37
C LYS A 225 -11.00 0.71 -4.47
N MET A 226 -9.84 0.62 -5.12
CA MET A 226 -9.38 1.61 -6.09
C MET A 226 -9.23 0.99 -7.47
N ASN A 227 -9.78 1.64 -8.51
CA ASN A 227 -9.57 1.23 -9.89
C ASN A 227 -8.36 1.96 -10.49
N PHE A 228 -7.59 1.33 -11.38
CA PHE A 228 -6.52 2.00 -12.15
C PHE A 228 -7.05 3.11 -13.07
N ASN A 229 -8.32 3.06 -13.41
CA ASN A 229 -9.05 4.12 -14.11
C ASN A 229 -9.89 4.98 -13.13
N SER A 230 -9.51 5.09 -11.86
CA SER A 230 -10.16 6.01 -10.92
C SER A 230 -9.93 7.46 -11.32
N LYS A 231 -10.91 8.32 -11.05
CA LYS A 231 -10.78 9.76 -11.30
C LYS A 231 -9.62 10.33 -10.46
N GLU A 232 -9.50 9.89 -9.21
CA GLU A 232 -8.49 10.36 -8.28
C GLU A 232 -7.06 10.13 -8.78
N LEU A 233 -6.80 8.97 -9.42
CA LEU A 233 -5.51 8.67 -10.02
C LEU A 233 -5.27 9.49 -11.29
N ARG A 234 -6.27 9.60 -12.18
CA ARG A 234 -6.17 10.42 -13.40
C ARG A 234 -5.89 11.88 -13.10
N ASP A 235 -6.60 12.46 -12.13
CA ASP A 235 -6.41 13.87 -11.72
C ASP A 235 -4.99 14.10 -11.21
N MET A 236 -4.48 13.16 -10.41
CA MET A 236 -3.12 13.24 -9.87
C MET A 236 -2.07 13.13 -10.97
N VAL A 237 -2.26 12.21 -11.91
CA VAL A 237 -1.40 12.08 -13.11
C VAL A 237 -1.42 13.37 -13.94
N ALA A 238 -2.60 13.89 -14.23
CA ALA A 238 -2.75 15.11 -15.02
C ALA A 238 -2.07 16.29 -14.33
N PHE A 239 -2.15 16.39 -13.00
CA PHE A 239 -1.42 17.38 -12.22
C PHE A 239 0.09 17.25 -12.40
N ILE A 240 0.64 16.04 -12.30
CA ILE A 240 2.09 15.80 -12.45
C ILE A 240 2.56 16.19 -13.87
N GLN A 241 1.79 15.83 -14.90
CA GLN A 241 2.06 16.19 -16.29
C GLN A 241 2.00 17.71 -16.51
N ALA A 242 0.94 18.38 -16.04
CA ALA A 242 0.74 19.81 -16.23
C ALA A 242 1.82 20.66 -15.55
N ASN A 243 2.42 20.16 -14.47
CA ASN A 243 3.45 20.85 -13.72
C ASN A 243 4.88 20.41 -14.09
N ASN A 244 5.05 19.60 -15.15
CA ASN A 244 6.34 19.05 -15.57
C ASN A 244 7.13 18.44 -14.41
N LEU A 245 6.43 17.79 -13.47
CA LEU A 245 7.09 17.20 -12.31
C LEU A 245 7.94 15.99 -12.75
N PHE A 246 7.53 15.28 -13.80
CA PHE A 246 8.37 14.28 -14.44
C PHE A 246 9.51 14.94 -15.22
N GLN A 247 10.76 14.61 -14.86
CA GLN A 247 11.92 14.95 -15.68
C GLN A 247 11.99 14.16 -17.00
N ASP A 248 11.19 13.07 -17.13
CA ASP A 248 11.15 12.22 -18.31
C ASP A 248 9.71 11.74 -18.59
N SER A 249 9.02 12.44 -19.50
CA SER A 249 7.61 12.18 -19.85
C SER A 249 7.39 10.88 -20.62
N THR A 250 8.43 10.32 -21.25
CA THR A 250 8.31 9.09 -22.06
C THR A 250 8.04 7.83 -21.24
N LYS A 251 8.33 7.86 -19.93
CA LYS A 251 8.03 6.74 -19.02
C LYS A 251 6.55 6.61 -18.69
N PHE A 252 5.75 7.67 -18.90
CA PHE A 252 4.34 7.67 -18.53
C PHE A 252 3.45 6.89 -19.51
N GLU A 253 3.66 7.04 -20.82
CA GLU A 253 2.90 6.27 -21.81
C GLU A 253 3.16 4.75 -21.67
N ASN A 254 4.37 4.40 -21.22
CA ASN A 254 4.77 3.01 -20.94
C ASN A 254 4.22 2.44 -19.63
N LEU A 255 3.64 3.24 -18.73
CA LEU A 255 2.98 2.75 -17.51
C LEU A 255 1.58 2.19 -17.79
N LEU A 256 0.96 2.64 -18.87
CA LEU A 256 -0.28 2.08 -19.41
C LEU A 256 -0.03 0.87 -20.32
N ASP A 257 1.20 0.68 -20.78
CA ASP A 257 1.63 -0.46 -21.59
C ASP A 257 2.19 -1.58 -20.70
N GLU A 258 1.76 -2.83 -20.89
CA GLU A 258 1.96 -3.93 -19.93
C GLU A 258 3.41 -4.45 -19.83
N ARG A 259 4.35 -3.89 -20.61
CA ARG A 259 5.61 -4.57 -20.99
C ARG A 259 6.86 -4.22 -20.17
N TYR A 260 6.77 -3.38 -19.14
CA TYR A 260 7.93 -3.06 -18.28
C TYR A 260 7.80 -3.70 -16.89
N TYR A 261 8.50 -4.82 -16.68
CA TYR A 261 8.72 -5.41 -15.36
C TYR A 261 10.06 -4.95 -14.81
N MET A 262 10.08 -4.42 -13.59
CA MET A 262 11.31 -4.13 -12.85
C MET A 262 11.21 -4.67 -11.44
N ILE A 263 12.32 -5.25 -10.96
CA ILE A 263 12.39 -5.92 -9.67
C ILE A 263 12.83 -4.88 -8.63
N PRO A 264 11.95 -4.41 -7.73
CA PRO A 264 12.36 -3.59 -6.59
C PRO A 264 13.20 -4.41 -5.60
N PRO A 265 13.97 -3.77 -4.69
CA PRO A 265 14.72 -4.49 -3.67
C PRO A 265 13.80 -5.38 -2.83
N THR A 266 14.17 -6.66 -2.70
CA THR A 266 13.31 -7.71 -2.15
C THR A 266 13.41 -7.89 -0.63
N SER A 267 14.42 -7.30 0.01
CA SER A 267 14.58 -7.34 1.48
C SER A 267 13.98 -6.11 2.14
N ARG A 268 13.30 -6.27 3.30
CA ARG A 268 12.90 -5.13 4.12
C ARG A 268 14.15 -4.32 4.48
N PRO A 269 14.25 -3.08 4.00
CA PRO A 269 15.42 -2.27 4.29
C PRO A 269 15.42 -1.89 5.76
N ARG A 270 16.62 -1.78 6.35
CA ARG A 270 16.77 -1.14 7.67
C ARG A 270 16.26 0.29 7.55
N ARG A 271 15.27 0.63 8.38
CA ARG A 271 14.83 2.03 8.55
C ARG A 271 16.03 2.85 8.99
N LEU A 272 16.37 3.87 8.21
CA LEU A 272 17.45 4.77 8.59
C LEU A 272 17.00 5.62 9.77
N ARG A 273 17.92 5.87 10.70
CA ARG A 273 17.79 7.02 11.59
C ARG A 273 18.06 8.28 10.76
N LEU A 274 17.42 9.40 11.07
CA LEU A 274 17.54 10.60 10.23
C LEU A 274 18.99 11.06 10.04
N HIS A 275 19.81 11.02 11.09
CA HIS A 275 21.24 11.34 11.03
C HIS A 275 22.07 10.38 10.17
N GLU A 276 21.54 9.21 9.82
CA GLU A 276 22.16 8.25 8.91
C GLU A 276 21.80 8.55 7.43
N ILE A 277 20.75 9.35 7.17
CA ILE A 277 20.41 9.78 5.81
C ILE A 277 21.44 10.84 5.39
N PRO A 278 22.24 10.61 4.32
CA PRO A 278 23.37 11.48 3.96
C PRO A 278 23.00 12.96 3.76
N VAL A 279 21.77 13.23 3.33
CA VAL A 279 21.27 14.58 3.12
C VAL A 279 21.14 15.37 4.43
N TYR A 280 20.97 14.69 5.57
CA TYR A 280 20.90 15.33 6.89
C TYR A 280 22.26 15.63 7.51
N LYS A 281 23.36 15.10 6.97
CA LYS A 281 24.72 15.54 7.34
C LYS A 281 25.09 16.91 6.74
N ALA A 282 24.29 17.39 5.79
CA ALA A 282 24.46 18.70 5.14
C ALA A 282 23.58 19.79 5.77
N PHE A 283 22.86 19.47 6.85
CA PHE A 283 22.21 20.42 7.75
C PHE A 283 23.03 20.54 9.02
#